data_AF-A0A0C9Y679-F1
#
_entry.id   AF-A0A0C9Y679-F1
#
_cell.length_a   1.000
_cell.length_b   1.000
_cell.length_c   1.000
_cell.angle_alpha   90.00
_cell.angle_beta   90.00
_cell.angle_gamma   90.00
#
_symmetry.space_group_name_H-M   'P 1'
#
loop_
_entity.id
_entity.type
_entity.pdbx_description
1 polymer ?
#
loop_
_entity_poly.entity_id
_entity_poly.type
_entity_poly.pdbx_seq_one_letter_code
_entity_poly.pdbx_strand_id
1 'polypeptide(L)'
;MPGPTIQQICITVPTVEGLRQGAEVFHREIVLKHPFLLASGLVLLAYYPKSPFMVVYYVVYGIPKAIIVGLLHCLGFGSEGVRQGSYAARHQSRVYGGYIPRDSTFSAYQSYGALDGGGESERGGEEQCGSFWSAVGWGFMITAVVVLVRSIGGKQLQ
;
A
#
# COMPACT_ATOMS: atom_id res chain seq x y z
N MET A 1 39.65 11.09 27.95
CA MET A 1 39.04 10.98 26.61
C MET A 1 37.75 10.20 26.75
N PRO A 2 36.57 10.84 26.60
CA PRO A 2 35.30 10.11 26.65
C PRO A 2 35.16 9.23 25.40
N GLY A 3 34.91 7.93 25.61
CA GLY A 3 34.74 6.96 24.54
C GLY A 3 33.38 7.08 23.84
N PRO A 4 33.24 6.56 22.62
CA PRO A 4 32.02 6.66 21.83
C PRO A 4 30.86 5.90 22.51
N THR A 5 29.79 6.62 22.85
CA THR A 5 28.54 6.05 23.35
C THR A 5 27.78 5.41 22.20
N ILE A 6 27.75 4.08 22.18
CA ILE A 6 26.94 3.29 21.25
C ILE A 6 25.46 3.45 21.65
N GLN A 7 24.66 4.13 20.83
CA GLN A 7 23.20 4.17 21.00
C GLN A 7 22.61 2.81 20.64
N GLN A 8 22.15 2.08 21.65
CA GLN A 8 21.47 0.80 21.49
C GLN A 8 20.00 1.04 21.14
N ILE A 9 19.63 0.82 19.88
CA ILE A 9 18.23 0.87 19.43
C ILE A 9 17.61 -0.51 19.71
N CYS A 10 16.85 -0.63 20.80
CA CYS A 10 16.06 -1.83 21.07
C CYS A 10 14.80 -1.82 20.19
N ILE A 11 14.81 -2.63 19.14
CA ILE A 11 13.62 -2.94 18.35
C ILE A 11 12.90 -4.08 19.07
N THR A 12 11.81 -3.77 19.75
CA THR A 12 10.96 -4.78 20.39
C THR A 12 10.23 -5.55 19.29
N VAL A 13 10.76 -6.70 18.91
CA VAL A 13 10.06 -7.62 18.00
C VAL A 13 8.86 -8.17 18.77
N PRO A 14 7.62 -7.93 18.33
CA PRO A 14 6.45 -8.44 19.04
C PRO A 14 6.46 -9.96 18.97
N THR A 15 6.56 -10.60 20.14
CA THR A 15 6.37 -12.04 20.30
C THR A 15 4.93 -12.41 19.88
N VAL A 16 4.71 -13.66 19.46
CA VAL A 16 3.39 -14.15 19.03
C VAL A 16 2.35 -13.96 20.15
N GLU A 17 2.77 -14.12 21.39
CA GLU A 17 2.01 -13.87 22.61
C GLU A 17 1.61 -12.40 22.76
N GLY A 18 2.50 -11.48 22.41
CA GLY A 18 2.21 -10.05 22.42
C GLY A 18 1.20 -9.66 21.34
N LEU A 19 1.28 -10.31 20.17
CA LEU A 19 0.30 -10.11 19.10
C LEU A 19 -1.09 -10.62 19.51
N ARG A 20 -1.14 -11.78 20.18
CA ARG A 20 -2.38 -12.33 20.74
C ARG A 20 -2.98 -11.42 21.80
N GLN A 21 -2.19 -10.96 22.76
CA GLN A 21 -2.66 -10.01 23.78
C GLN A 21 -3.16 -8.70 23.16
N GLY A 22 -2.44 -8.19 22.15
CA GLY A 22 -2.87 -7.02 21.38
C GLY A 22 -4.22 -7.23 20.70
N ALA A 23 -4.44 -8.40 20.10
CA ALA A 23 -5.71 -8.75 19.47
C ALA A 23 -6.86 -8.86 20.50
N GLU A 24 -6.61 -9.45 21.67
CA GLU A 24 -7.59 -9.55 22.75
C GLU A 24 -7.97 -8.17 23.31
N VAL A 25 -6.99 -7.28 23.50
CA VAL A 25 -7.23 -5.89 23.94
C VAL A 25 -7.98 -5.09 22.87
N PHE A 26 -7.56 -5.19 21.61
CA PHE A 26 -8.22 -4.54 20.48
C PHE A 26 -9.68 -5.00 20.38
N HIS A 27 -9.92 -6.31 20.50
CA HIS A 27 -11.27 -6.88 20.49
C HIS A 27 -12.11 -6.30 21.63
N ARG A 28 -11.60 -6.31 22.87
CA ARG A 28 -12.35 -5.81 24.02
C ARG A 28 -12.67 -4.32 23.93
N GLU A 29 -11.71 -3.50 23.52
CA GLU A 29 -11.87 -2.05 23.50
C GLU A 29 -12.73 -1.58 22.34
N ILE A 30 -12.55 -2.14 21.14
CA ILE A 30 -13.23 -1.63 19.93
C ILE A 30 -14.57 -2.32 19.71
N VAL A 31 -14.65 -3.64 19.91
CA VAL A 31 -15.89 -4.40 19.64
C VAL A 31 -16.96 -4.08 20.67
N LEU A 32 -16.58 -3.94 21.95
CA LEU A 32 -17.56 -3.72 23.01
C LEU A 32 -17.98 -2.26 23.14
N LYS A 33 -17.06 -1.29 22.95
CA LYS A 33 -17.41 0.13 23.08
C LYS A 33 -18.19 0.65 21.87
N HIS A 34 -17.90 0.15 20.68
CA HIS A 34 -18.49 0.68 19.44
C HIS A 34 -18.94 -0.41 18.45
N PRO A 35 -19.94 -1.24 18.82
CA PRO A 35 -20.42 -2.32 17.97
C PRO A 35 -20.94 -1.84 16.61
N PHE A 36 -21.49 -0.62 16.55
CA PHE A 36 -21.97 -0.02 15.30
C PHE A 36 -20.85 0.37 14.34
N LEU A 37 -19.71 0.87 14.85
CA LEU A 37 -18.55 1.20 14.01
C LEU A 37 -17.90 -0.07 13.45
N LEU A 38 -17.86 -1.13 14.25
CA LEU A 38 -17.35 -2.42 13.79
C LEU A 38 -18.27 -3.05 12.76
N ALA A 39 -19.59 -3.03 12.99
CA ALA A 39 -20.56 -3.52 12.02
C ALA A 39 -20.51 -2.71 10.72
N SER A 40 -20.41 -1.38 10.76
CA SER A 40 -20.28 -0.56 9.54
C SER A 40 -18.97 -0.82 8.81
N GLY A 41 -17.86 -0.96 9.55
CA GLY A 41 -16.56 -1.34 8.99
C GLY A 41 -16.57 -2.71 8.33
N LEU A 42 -17.21 -3.71 8.94
CA LEU A 42 -17.37 -5.04 8.37
C LEU A 42 -18.28 -5.03 7.14
N VAL A 43 -19.37 -4.25 7.14
CA VAL A 43 -20.24 -4.12 5.96
C VAL A 43 -19.51 -3.42 4.81
N LEU A 44 -18.75 -2.37 5.10
CA LEU A 44 -17.89 -1.71 4.11
C LEU A 44 -16.83 -2.66 3.55
N LEU A 45 -16.19 -3.45 4.43
CA LEU A 45 -15.22 -4.46 4.03
C LEU A 45 -15.86 -5.60 3.24
N ALA A 46 -17.09 -5.98 3.56
CA ALA A 46 -17.83 -7.00 2.84
C ALA A 46 -18.27 -6.53 1.45
N TYR A 47 -18.65 -5.25 1.33
CA TYR A 47 -19.03 -4.62 0.07
C TYR A 47 -17.81 -4.35 -0.82
N TYR A 48 -16.67 -4.02 -0.22
CA TYR A 48 -15.39 -3.85 -0.92
C TYR A 48 -14.26 -4.67 -0.28
N PRO A 49 -14.25 -6.00 -0.47
CA PRO A 49 -13.25 -6.87 0.17
C PRO A 49 -11.84 -6.64 -0.41
N LYS A 50 -11.75 -6.05 -1.60
CA LYS A 50 -10.50 -5.64 -2.24
C LYS A 50 -9.93 -4.33 -1.67
N SER A 51 -10.74 -3.49 -1.02
CA SER A 51 -10.33 -2.13 -0.64
C SER A 51 -9.10 -2.05 0.28
N PRO A 52 -8.92 -2.85 1.34
CA PRO A 52 -7.72 -2.72 2.18
C PRO A 52 -6.46 -3.14 1.44
N PHE A 53 -6.54 -4.14 0.55
CA PHE A 53 -5.41 -4.59 -0.25
C PHE A 53 -5.04 -3.57 -1.32
N MET A 54 -6.02 -2.91 -1.94
CA MET A 54 -5.80 -1.77 -2.83
C MET A 54 -5.10 -0.64 -2.09
N VAL A 55 -5.58 -0.26 -0.91
CA VAL A 55 -4.97 0.82 -0.11
C VAL A 55 -3.52 0.47 0.21
N VAL A 56 -3.24 -0.76 0.68
CA VAL A 56 -1.87 -1.21 0.92
C VAL A 56 -1.03 -1.18 -0.35
N TYR A 57 -1.55 -1.66 -1.48
CA TYR A 57 -0.87 -1.62 -2.77
C TYR A 57 -0.54 -0.19 -3.22
N TYR A 58 -1.50 0.73 -3.13
CA TYR A 58 -1.29 2.13 -3.45
C TYR A 58 -0.26 2.78 -2.53
N VAL A 59 -0.31 2.50 -1.23
CA VAL A 59 0.65 3.06 -0.26
C VAL A 59 2.06 2.50 -0.44
N VAL A 60 2.18 1.19 -0.66
CA VAL A 60 3.47 0.50 -0.75
C VAL A 60 4.11 0.65 -2.13
N TYR A 61 3.33 0.63 -3.21
CA TYR A 61 3.84 0.64 -4.59
C TYR A 61 3.44 1.90 -5.35
N GLY A 62 2.19 2.33 -5.26
CA GLY A 62 1.68 3.49 -6.00
C GLY A 62 2.42 4.79 -5.63
N ILE A 63 2.46 5.12 -4.34
CA ILE A 63 3.09 6.36 -3.85
C ILE A 63 4.59 6.37 -4.15
N PRO A 64 5.39 5.34 -3.80
CA PRO A 64 6.82 5.34 -4.12
C PRO A 64 7.11 5.40 -5.62
N LYS A 65 6.33 4.68 -6.45
CA LYS A 65 6.45 4.73 -7.91
C LYS A 65 6.21 6.15 -8.42
N ALA A 66 5.14 6.81 -7.96
CA ALA A 66 4.80 8.17 -8.37
C ALA A 66 5.89 9.17 -7.96
N ILE A 67 6.45 9.03 -6.75
CA ILE A 67 7.56 9.86 -6.29
C ILE A 67 8.80 9.67 -7.19
N ILE A 68 9.18 8.42 -7.48
CA ILE A 68 10.34 8.12 -8.33
C ILE A 68 10.15 8.67 -9.75
N VAL A 69 9.00 8.43 -10.37
CA VAL A 69 8.67 8.95 -11.71
C VAL A 69 8.65 10.48 -11.72
N GLY A 70 8.06 11.11 -10.69
CA GLY A 70 8.07 12.56 -10.53
C GLY A 70 9.47 13.15 -10.41
N LEU A 71 10.35 12.52 -9.62
CA LEU A 71 11.75 12.93 -9.51
C LEU A 71 12.52 12.77 -10.83
N LEU A 72 12.31 11.66 -11.55
CA LEU A 72 12.88 11.42 -12.87
C LEU A 72 12.42 12.47 -13.88
N HIS A 73 11.13 12.84 -13.85
CA HIS A 73 10.58 13.90 -14.69
C HIS A 73 11.21 15.26 -14.39
N CYS A 74 11.46 15.58 -13.11
CA CYS A 74 12.19 16.78 -12.70
C CYS A 74 13.67 16.77 -13.17
N LEU A 75 14.32 15.59 -13.20
CA LEU A 75 15.67 15.44 -13.72
C LEU A 75 15.75 15.56 -15.25
N GLY A 76 14.60 15.45 -15.93
CA GLY A 76 14.45 15.58 -17.37
C GLY A 76 14.26 14.27 -18.11
N PHE A 77 13.94 13.18 -17.43
CA PHE A 77 13.48 11.94 -18.05
C PHE A 77 11.96 11.97 -18.19
N GLY A 78 11.45 12.12 -19.42
CA GLY A 78 10.02 12.10 -19.71
C GLY A 78 9.63 10.97 -20.65
N SER A 79 8.34 10.91 -20.96
CA SER A 79 7.74 9.96 -21.91
C SER A 79 8.34 10.06 -23.32
N GLU A 80 8.74 11.26 -23.74
CA GLU A 80 9.40 11.52 -25.02
C GLU A 80 10.93 11.32 -24.96
N GLY A 81 11.45 10.86 -23.83
CA GLY A 81 12.87 10.67 -23.58
C GLY A 81 13.52 11.82 -22.79
N VAL A 82 14.79 12.08 -23.06
CA VAL A 82 15.59 13.03 -22.29
C VAL A 82 15.32 14.47 -22.78
N ARG A 83 14.73 15.30 -21.92
CA ARG A 83 14.37 16.68 -22.24
C ARG A 83 15.62 17.53 -22.52
N GLN A 84 15.64 18.24 -23.64
CA GLN A 84 16.77 19.09 -24.02
C GLN A 84 17.01 20.19 -22.97
N GLY A 85 18.27 20.41 -22.59
CA GLY A 85 18.65 21.39 -21.57
C GLY A 85 18.44 20.95 -20.12
N SER A 86 17.96 19.72 -19.88
CA SER A 86 17.80 19.16 -18.53
C SER A 86 19.12 18.67 -17.90
N TYR A 87 19.06 18.35 -16.61
CA TYR A 87 20.18 17.71 -15.91
C TYR A 87 20.56 16.37 -16.55
N ALA A 88 19.56 15.55 -16.91
CA ALA A 88 19.76 14.30 -17.62
C ALA A 88 20.48 14.49 -18.97
N ALA A 89 20.11 15.51 -19.76
CA ALA A 89 20.77 15.81 -21.03
C ALA A 89 22.24 16.22 -20.83
N ARG A 90 22.54 17.01 -19.79
CA ARG A 90 23.91 17.42 -19.44
C ARG A 90 24.74 16.24 -18.92
N HIS A 91 24.13 15.32 -18.18
CA HIS A 91 24.79 14.12 -17.71
C HIS A 91 25.10 13.17 -18.88
N GLN A 92 24.13 12.97 -19.77
CA GLN A 92 24.30 12.17 -20.99
C GLN A 92 25.47 12.68 -21.84
N SER A 93 25.52 13.97 -22.13
CA SER A 93 26.57 14.53 -22.99
C SER A 93 27.97 14.45 -22.37
N ARG A 94 28.08 14.55 -21.04
CA ARG A 94 29.37 14.50 -20.32
C ARG A 94 29.89 13.08 -20.11
N VAL A 95 29.01 12.13 -19.82
CA VAL A 95 29.40 10.77 -19.38
C VAL A 95 29.28 9.76 -20.53
N TYR A 96 28.20 9.85 -21.31
CA TYR A 96 27.85 8.87 -22.34
C TYR A 96 28.10 9.39 -23.77
N GLY A 97 28.23 10.71 -23.94
CA GLY A 97 28.43 11.35 -25.23
C GLY A 97 27.22 11.17 -26.14
N GLY A 98 27.27 10.16 -27.01
CA GLY A 98 26.23 9.83 -28.00
C GLY A 98 25.67 8.40 -27.91
N TYR A 99 26.21 7.55 -27.04
CA TYR A 99 25.77 6.15 -26.91
C TYR A 99 25.45 5.80 -25.46
N ILE A 100 24.22 5.35 -25.21
CA ILE A 100 23.78 4.87 -23.89
C ILE A 100 23.81 3.34 -23.90
N PRO A 101 24.61 2.69 -23.04
CA PRO A 101 24.60 1.24 -22.90
C PRO A 101 23.24 0.75 -22.40
N ARG A 102 22.74 -0.36 -22.97
CA ARG A 102 21.42 -0.93 -22.64
C ARG A 102 21.25 -1.29 -21.16
N ASP A 103 22.32 -1.70 -20.49
CA ASP A 103 22.30 -2.15 -19.09
C ASP A 103 22.89 -1.10 -18.12
N SER A 104 22.84 0.18 -18.51
CA SER A 104 23.29 1.27 -17.64
C SER A 104 22.20 1.75 -16.69
N THR A 105 22.61 2.38 -15.59
CA THR A 105 21.67 3.06 -14.69
C THR A 105 20.87 4.15 -15.43
N PHE A 106 21.48 4.78 -16.44
CA PHE A 106 20.83 5.81 -17.26
C PHE A 106 19.72 5.25 -18.15
N SER A 107 19.91 4.09 -18.79
CA SER A 107 18.85 3.43 -19.57
C SER A 107 17.71 2.94 -18.68
N ALA A 108 18.02 2.48 -17.46
CA ALA A 108 17.00 2.16 -16.46
C ALA A 108 16.16 3.40 -16.09
N TYR A 109 16.80 4.52 -15.77
CA TYR A 109 16.11 5.78 -15.47
C TYR A 109 15.29 6.33 -16.66
N GLN A 110 15.79 6.18 -17.88
CA GLN A 110 15.06 6.53 -19.09
C GLN A 110 13.81 5.66 -19.27
N SER A 111 13.92 4.34 -19.05
CA SER A 111 12.79 3.41 -19.08
C SER A 111 11.75 3.74 -18.01
N TYR A 112 12.19 4.03 -16.79
CA TYR A 112 11.29 4.42 -15.69
C TYR A 112 10.61 5.78 -15.92
N GLY A 113 11.32 6.77 -16.47
CA GLY A 113 10.75 8.08 -16.80
C GLY A 113 9.79 8.04 -18.00
N ALA A 114 9.84 6.97 -18.79
CA ALA A 114 8.91 6.73 -19.89
C ALA A 114 7.58 6.09 -19.45
N LEU A 115 7.49 5.60 -18.21
CA LEU A 115 6.23 5.19 -17.62
C LEU A 115 5.37 6.44 -17.42
N ASP A 116 4.31 6.56 -18.19
CA ASP A 116 3.36 7.65 -18.04
C ASP A 116 2.85 7.66 -16.59
N GLY A 117 2.97 8.80 -15.91
CA GLY A 117 2.52 8.97 -14.52
C GLY A 117 1.00 8.84 -14.37
N GLY A 118 0.28 8.73 -15.49
CA GLY A 118 -1.14 8.42 -15.56
C GLY A 118 -1.39 6.94 -15.31
N GLY A 119 -1.90 6.65 -14.11
CA GLY A 119 -2.45 5.39 -13.65
C GLY A 119 -2.55 4.28 -14.70
N GLU A 120 -1.76 3.22 -14.49
CA GLU A 120 -2.08 1.88 -14.97
C GLU A 120 -3.46 1.52 -14.40
N SER A 121 -4.50 1.93 -15.12
CA SER A 121 -5.85 1.45 -14.96
C SER A 121 -5.77 -0.05 -15.13
N GLU A 122 -6.06 -0.75 -14.03
CA GLU A 122 -6.05 -2.19 -13.85
C GLU A 122 -6.96 -2.91 -14.85
N ARG A 123 -6.58 -2.96 -16.12
CA ARG A 123 -7.44 -3.46 -17.19
C ARG A 123 -7.20 -4.91 -17.56
N GLY A 124 -6.59 -5.72 -16.69
CA GLY A 124 -6.04 -7.02 -17.08
C GLY A 124 -6.32 -8.23 -16.20
N GLY A 125 -7.08 -8.15 -15.10
CA GLY A 125 -7.12 -9.24 -14.10
C GLY A 125 -8.48 -9.60 -13.51
N GLU A 126 -9.60 -9.17 -14.10
CA GLU A 126 -10.91 -9.26 -13.44
C GLU A 126 -11.57 -10.65 -13.46
N GLU A 127 -11.20 -11.57 -14.35
CA GLU A 127 -12.02 -12.78 -14.55
C GLU A 127 -11.77 -13.92 -13.55
N GLN A 128 -10.56 -14.06 -12.97
CA GLN A 128 -10.26 -15.17 -12.05
C GLN A 128 -10.42 -14.84 -10.56
N CYS A 129 -10.42 -13.55 -10.21
CA CYS A 129 -10.50 -13.12 -8.80
C CYS A 129 -11.94 -13.01 -8.28
N GLY A 130 -12.95 -12.92 -9.16
CA GLY A 130 -14.33 -12.62 -8.77
C GLY A 130 -14.96 -13.62 -7.79
N SER A 131 -14.76 -14.92 -8.01
CA SER A 131 -15.43 -15.96 -7.21
C SER A 131 -14.87 -16.06 -5.78
N PHE A 132 -13.55 -15.92 -5.61
CA PHE A 132 -12.92 -15.98 -4.28
C PHE A 132 -13.27 -14.75 -3.45
N TRP A 133 -13.17 -13.55 -4.02
CA TRP A 133 -13.51 -12.31 -3.31
C TRP A 133 -15.00 -12.21 -2.99
N SER A 134 -15.87 -12.77 -3.84
CA SER A 134 -17.30 -12.89 -3.55
C SER A 134 -17.54 -13.75 -2.30
N ALA A 135 -16.91 -14.93 -2.21
CA ALA A 135 -17.03 -15.80 -1.04
C ALA A 135 -16.53 -15.13 0.26
N VAL A 136 -15.42 -14.40 0.18
CA VAL A 136 -14.89 -13.61 1.31
C VAL A 136 -15.86 -12.52 1.74
N GLY A 137 -16.45 -11.78 0.78
CA GLY A 137 -17.47 -10.77 1.04
C GLY A 137 -18.71 -11.34 1.74
N TRP A 138 -19.20 -12.50 1.28
CA TRP A 138 -20.32 -13.19 1.93
C TRP A 138 -20.00 -13.63 3.37
N GLY A 139 -18.78 -14.11 3.63
CA GLY A 139 -18.34 -14.46 4.99
C GLY A 139 -18.38 -13.26 5.95
N PHE A 140 -17.93 -12.09 5.49
CA PHE A 140 -18.01 -10.86 6.27
C PHE A 140 -19.45 -10.38 6.50
N MET A 141 -20.34 -10.48 5.50
CA MET A 141 -21.77 -10.14 5.67
C MET A 141 -22.44 -11.01 6.74
N ILE A 142 -22.24 -12.33 6.69
CA ILE A 142 -22.79 -13.26 7.69
C ILE A 142 -22.29 -12.88 9.09
N THR A 143 -20.99 -12.61 9.21
CA THR A 143 -20.37 -12.22 10.49
C THR A 143 -20.97 -10.91 11.02
N ALA A 144 -21.15 -9.90 10.16
CA ALA A 144 -21.76 -8.62 10.54
C ALA A 144 -23.21 -8.79 11.03
N VAL A 145 -24.02 -9.61 10.35
CA VAL A 145 -25.40 -9.91 10.74
C VAL A 145 -25.43 -10.61 12.11
N VAL A 146 -24.57 -11.61 12.34
CA VAL A 146 -24.49 -12.31 13.63
C VAL A 146 -24.15 -11.35 14.78
N VAL A 147 -23.17 -10.47 14.57
CA VAL A 147 -22.79 -9.44 15.57
C VAL A 147 -23.95 -8.50 15.86
N LEU A 148 -24.68 -8.05 14.82
CA LEU A 148 -25.79 -7.12 14.96
C LEU A 148 -26.99 -7.74 15.70
N VAL A 149 -27.36 -8.97 15.34
CA VAL A 149 -28.43 -9.73 16.02
C VAL A 149 -28.08 -9.95 17.49
N ARG A 150 -26.83 -10.32 17.79
CA ARG A 150 -26.38 -10.53 19.18
C ARG A 150 -26.36 -9.23 19.99
N SER A 151 -26.03 -8.10 19.35
CA SER A 151 -26.04 -6.77 19.99
C SER A 151 -27.46 -6.30 20.33
N ILE A 152 -28.44 -6.60 19.48
CA ILE A 152 -29.86 -6.26 19.72
C ILE A 152 -30.47 -7.19 20.78
N GLY A 153 -30.20 -8.50 20.71
CA GLY A 153 -30.72 -9.49 21.67
C GLY A 153 -30.19 -9.31 23.10
N GLY A 154 -28.95 -8.86 23.26
CA GLY A 154 -28.36 -8.61 24.58
C GLY A 154 -28.96 -7.42 25.35
N LYS A 155 -29.63 -6.49 24.66
CA LYS A 155 -30.27 -5.31 25.28
C LYS A 155 -31.66 -5.60 25.87
N GLN A 156 -32.23 -6.78 25.64
CA GLN A 156 -33.57 -7.16 26.13
C GLN A 156 -33.53 -7.94 27.46
N LEU A 157 -32.34 -8.20 28.01
CA LEU A 157 -32.11 -9.00 29.22
C LEU A 157 -31.45 -8.20 30.37
N GLN A 158 -31.35 -6.88 30.22
CA GLN A 158 -30.96 -5.92 31.27
C GLN A 158 -32.11 -4.95 31.51
#